data_AF-A0AAV3UFY7-F1
#
_entry.id   AF-A0AAV3UFY7-F1
#
_cell.length_a   1.000
_cell.length_b   1.000
_cell.length_c   1.000
_cell.angle_alpha   90.00
_cell.angle_beta   90.00
_cell.angle_gamma   90.00
#
_symmetry.space_group_name_H-M   'P 1'
#
loop_
_entity.id
_entity.type
_entity.pdbx_description
1 polymer ?
#
loop_
_entity_poly.entity_id
_entity_poly.type
_entity_poly.pdbx_seq_one_letter_code
_entity_poly.pdbx_strand_id
1 'polypeptide(L)'
;MSDLLTDLRDADEACREAETAVSEHGKTRIEAVADAHDRAMKLLSRYEGKATGTGDFKAFVEFQGQFADLVENLPDDLPARESFERAEDISDKRRLSEDDFDRIRTTLEPADKIASRLDERREANKRYRDVRRSVADKITELDERLDDLERLRELGEANLDAPTQELREPIETADQAISSAFVAFKRNSSAREVIQFLTATEQYPLVEFDSPPDELRTYLLENEVGEKPIPDLLELARYSRSKLDHYVADPGELKRTVSTNETYLDRLDADPLRIGWPPAPANELRWWCEEAIRVADRFAPAEAVARLREVQRFTHDSRFDTLRTAAQARAELTDEERDRLARGAVEDELQQIRERKTELNDALSDFPER
;
A
#
# COMPACT_ATOMS: atom_id res chain seq x y z
N MET A 1 24.78 -6.86 6.47
CA MET A 1 23.49 -6.27 6.89
C MET A 1 23.61 -6.07 8.38
N SER A 2 23.46 -4.83 8.85
CA SER A 2 23.58 -4.54 10.28
C SER A 2 22.43 -5.21 11.05
N ASP A 3 22.71 -5.70 12.24
CA ASP A 3 21.68 -6.21 13.14
C ASP A 3 20.97 -5.02 13.78
N LEU A 4 19.69 -4.83 13.46
CA LEU A 4 18.87 -3.71 13.94
C LEU A 4 18.91 -3.53 15.47
N LEU A 5 19.11 -4.62 16.22
CA LEU A 5 19.27 -4.57 17.67
C LEU A 5 20.57 -3.87 18.08
N THR A 6 21.66 -4.13 17.36
CA THR A 6 22.94 -3.47 17.56
C THR A 6 22.84 -1.99 17.17
N ASP A 7 22.24 -1.69 16.02
CA ASP A 7 22.03 -0.30 15.59
C ASP A 7 21.23 0.51 16.61
N LEU A 8 20.19 -0.09 17.22
CA LEU A 8 19.34 0.58 18.20
C LEU A 8 20.10 0.86 19.49
N ARG A 9 20.91 -0.10 19.96
CA ARG A 9 21.80 0.06 21.13
C ARG A 9 22.81 1.17 20.91
N ASP A 10 23.49 1.17 19.76
CA ASP A 10 24.51 2.17 19.42
C ASP A 10 23.89 3.58 19.31
N ALA A 11 22.71 3.69 18.71
CA ALA A 11 22.01 4.97 18.59
C ALA A 11 21.55 5.50 19.96
N ASP A 12 21.09 4.62 20.83
CA ASP A 12 20.69 4.93 22.20
C ASP A 12 21.87 5.41 23.06
N GLU A 13 23.03 4.73 22.95
CA GLU A 13 24.30 5.12 23.57
C GLU A 13 24.75 6.49 23.07
N ALA A 14 24.78 6.71 21.76
CA ALA A 14 25.15 8.00 21.18
C ALA A 14 24.26 9.15 21.69
N CYS A 15 22.96 8.90 21.91
CA CYS A 15 22.09 9.91 22.50
C CYS A 15 22.39 10.15 23.99
N ARG A 16 22.74 9.12 24.76
CA ARG A 16 23.14 9.28 26.18
C ARG A 16 24.44 10.06 26.29
N GLU A 17 25.41 9.78 25.42
CA GLU A 17 26.67 10.53 25.34
C GLU A 17 26.43 12.00 25.00
N ALA A 18 25.61 12.28 23.97
CA ALA A 18 25.30 13.65 23.58
C ALA A 18 24.53 14.42 24.66
N GLU A 19 23.60 13.77 25.37
CA GLU A 19 22.90 14.41 26.51
C GLU A 19 23.85 14.68 27.68
N THR A 20 24.80 13.78 27.94
CA THR A 20 25.86 13.98 28.95
C THR A 20 26.75 15.17 28.57
N ALA A 21 27.22 15.24 27.33
CA ALA A 21 28.04 16.35 26.83
C ALA A 21 27.31 17.71 26.89
N VAL A 22 25.99 17.73 26.65
CA VAL A 22 25.18 18.93 26.82
C VAL A 22 25.03 19.31 28.30
N SER A 23 24.90 18.32 29.19
CA SER A 23 24.74 18.52 30.63
C SER A 23 26.01 19.05 31.31
N GLU A 24 27.20 18.67 30.82
CA GLU A 24 28.49 19.12 31.36
C GLU A 24 28.65 20.65 31.36
N HIS A 25 28.21 21.32 30.30
CA HIS A 25 28.30 22.78 30.16
C HIS A 25 26.97 23.49 30.41
N GLY A 26 25.85 22.79 30.27
CA GLY A 26 24.51 23.35 30.33
C GLY A 26 24.12 24.02 29.01
N LYS A 27 22.89 23.74 28.57
CA LYS A 27 22.35 24.20 27.27
C LYS A 27 22.54 25.70 27.01
N THR A 28 22.20 26.56 27.97
CA THR A 28 22.29 28.02 27.80
C THR A 28 23.71 28.50 27.56
N ARG A 29 24.69 27.89 28.23
CA ARG A 29 26.10 28.25 28.02
C ARG A 29 26.60 27.75 26.67
N ILE A 30 26.17 26.57 26.23
CA ILE A 30 26.49 26.06 24.89
C ILE A 30 25.90 26.98 23.81
N GLU A 31 24.65 27.44 23.96
CA GLU A 31 24.03 28.40 23.05
C GLU A 31 24.82 29.72 23.00
N ALA A 32 25.28 30.23 24.15
CA ALA A 32 26.13 31.42 24.20
C ALA A 32 27.48 31.22 23.50
N VAL A 33 28.12 30.05 23.64
CA VAL A 33 29.36 29.72 22.92
C VAL A 33 29.10 29.62 21.42
N ALA A 34 28.01 28.98 21.01
CA ALA A 34 27.63 28.86 19.60
C ALA A 34 27.38 30.22 18.96
N ASP A 35 26.66 31.12 19.64
CA ASP A 35 26.42 32.49 19.18
C ASP A 35 27.73 33.29 19.05
N ALA A 36 28.61 33.18 20.04
CA ALA A 36 29.93 33.83 20.01
C ALA A 36 30.80 33.28 18.89
N HIS A 37 30.84 31.96 18.72
CA HIS A 37 31.60 31.27 17.68
C HIS A 37 31.10 31.64 16.28
N ASP A 38 29.79 31.61 16.03
CA ASP A 38 29.19 31.98 14.75
C ASP A 38 29.47 33.46 14.41
N ARG A 39 29.40 34.37 15.39
CA ARG A 39 29.80 35.78 15.21
C ARG A 39 31.28 35.90 14.84
N ALA A 40 32.17 35.20 15.55
CA ALA A 40 33.61 35.19 15.26
C ALA A 40 33.88 34.67 13.84
N MET A 41 33.28 33.53 13.45
CA MET A 41 33.45 32.95 12.12
C MET A 41 32.90 33.84 11.01
N LYS A 42 31.79 34.54 11.24
CA LYS A 42 31.25 35.56 10.32
C LYS A 42 32.19 36.75 10.15
N LEU A 43 32.84 37.21 11.23
CA LEU A 43 33.86 38.26 11.14
C LEU A 43 35.06 37.78 10.32
N LEU A 44 35.59 36.59 10.62
CA LEU A 44 36.72 36.03 9.88
C LEU A 44 36.42 35.90 8.39
N SER A 45 35.29 35.29 8.02
CA SER A 45 34.89 35.13 6.62
C SER A 45 34.64 36.46 5.89
N ARG A 46 34.14 37.48 6.59
CA ARG A 46 33.85 38.80 5.99
C ARG A 46 35.11 39.60 5.65
N TYR A 47 36.13 39.49 6.50
CA TYR A 47 37.33 40.32 6.46
C TYR A 47 38.57 39.59 5.90
N GLU A 48 38.56 38.25 5.84
CA GLU A 48 39.57 37.48 5.13
C GLU A 48 39.71 37.94 3.68
N GLY A 49 40.96 38.08 3.22
CA GLY A 49 41.30 38.62 1.89
C GLY A 49 41.19 40.14 1.75
N LYS A 50 40.43 40.83 2.62
CA LYS A 50 40.32 42.31 2.64
C LYS A 50 41.25 42.95 3.68
N ALA A 51 41.37 42.31 4.83
CA ALA A 51 42.17 42.74 5.96
C ALA A 51 43.57 42.12 5.99
N THR A 52 44.00 41.44 4.91
CA THR A 52 45.31 40.78 4.80
C THR A 52 46.28 41.56 3.91
N GLY A 53 47.59 41.48 4.20
CA GLY A 53 48.66 41.98 3.31
C GLY A 53 48.66 43.50 3.03
N THR A 54 48.58 43.90 1.75
CA THR A 54 48.40 45.31 1.28
C THR A 54 46.93 45.73 1.19
N GLY A 55 46.03 45.00 1.85
CA GLY A 55 44.59 45.22 1.83
C GLY A 55 44.14 46.56 2.41
N ASP A 56 42.82 46.71 2.52
CA ASP A 56 42.20 47.94 3.03
C ASP A 56 42.49 48.09 4.53
N PHE A 57 43.37 49.03 4.87
CA PHE A 57 43.73 49.34 6.26
C PHE A 57 42.49 49.66 7.11
N LYS A 58 41.45 50.27 6.52
CA LYS A 58 40.19 50.51 7.21
C LYS A 58 39.50 49.20 7.58
N ALA A 59 39.44 48.24 6.65
CA ALA A 59 38.85 46.93 6.88
C ALA A 59 39.64 46.13 7.95
N PHE A 60 40.96 46.31 8.00
CA PHE A 60 41.80 45.73 9.04
C PHE A 60 41.52 46.30 10.44
N VAL A 61 41.47 47.64 10.60
CA VAL A 61 41.14 48.28 11.88
C VAL A 61 39.70 47.95 12.31
N GLU A 62 38.78 47.88 11.35
CA GLU A 62 37.39 47.52 11.60
C GLU A 62 37.24 46.06 12.06
N PHE A 63 37.99 45.13 11.47
CA PHE A 63 38.05 43.75 11.92
C PHE A 63 38.57 43.65 13.36
N GLN A 64 39.72 44.29 13.66
CA GLN A 64 40.28 44.28 15.01
C GLN A 64 39.31 44.85 16.05
N GLY A 65 38.70 46.00 15.75
CA GLY A 65 37.71 46.61 16.63
C GLY A 65 36.50 45.72 16.87
N GLN A 66 35.91 45.17 15.81
CA GLN A 66 34.75 44.28 15.95
C GLN A 66 35.08 42.96 16.64
N PHE A 67 36.29 42.44 16.46
CA PHE A 67 36.72 41.20 17.12
C PHE A 67 37.01 41.44 18.61
N ALA A 68 37.71 42.53 18.96
CA ALA A 68 37.91 42.94 20.35
C ALA A 68 36.58 43.22 21.06
N ASP A 69 35.69 44.00 20.43
CA ASP A 69 34.34 44.26 20.95
C ASP A 69 33.55 42.96 21.18
N LEU A 70 33.72 41.95 20.31
CA LEU A 70 33.09 40.65 20.48
C LEU A 70 33.60 39.94 21.74
N VAL A 71 34.93 39.90 21.96
CA VAL A 71 35.56 39.21 23.09
C VAL A 71 35.29 39.91 24.42
N GLU A 72 35.37 41.25 24.46
CA GLU A 72 35.11 42.04 25.68
C GLU A 72 33.68 41.86 26.22
N ASN A 73 32.71 41.65 25.34
CA ASN A 73 31.30 41.49 25.71
C ASN A 73 30.91 40.03 26.03
N LEU A 74 31.86 39.08 26.01
CA LEU A 74 31.58 37.70 26.39
C LEU A 74 31.37 37.57 27.91
N PRO A 75 30.48 36.65 28.37
CA PRO A 75 30.36 36.34 29.79
C PRO A 75 31.67 35.81 30.39
N ASP A 76 31.98 36.16 31.64
CA ASP A 76 33.20 35.70 32.35
C ASP A 76 33.22 34.19 32.58
N ASP A 77 32.06 33.55 32.69
CA ASP A 77 31.92 32.11 32.86
C ASP A 77 31.67 31.36 31.55
N LEU A 78 31.87 32.01 30.39
CA LEU A 78 31.66 31.37 29.09
C LEU A 78 32.65 30.20 28.89
N PRO A 79 32.15 28.98 28.63
CA PRO A 79 33.03 27.86 28.31
C PRO A 79 33.94 28.17 27.11
N ALA A 80 35.21 27.79 27.20
CA ALA A 80 36.22 28.09 26.19
C ALA A 80 36.41 29.59 25.87
N ARG A 81 36.05 30.51 26.78
CA ARG A 81 36.34 31.97 26.63
C ARG A 81 37.79 32.24 26.25
N GLU A 82 38.73 31.53 26.88
CA GLU A 82 40.16 31.67 26.60
C GLU A 82 40.53 31.43 25.12
N SER A 83 39.74 30.64 24.38
CA SER A 83 39.95 30.46 22.93
C SER A 83 39.64 31.73 22.15
N PHE A 84 38.64 32.50 22.57
CA PHE A 84 38.31 33.79 21.96
C PHE A 84 39.36 34.85 22.30
N GLU A 85 39.82 34.89 23.55
CA GLU A 85 40.89 35.81 24.00
C GLU A 85 42.21 35.55 23.26
N ARG A 86 42.63 34.27 23.14
CA ARG A 86 43.83 33.93 22.35
C ARG A 86 43.66 34.24 20.86
N ALA A 87 42.45 34.10 20.33
CA ALA A 87 42.15 34.48 18.95
C ALA A 87 42.27 36.00 18.75
N GLU A 88 41.82 36.79 19.71
CA GLU A 88 41.98 38.25 19.73
C GLU A 88 43.46 38.63 19.78
N ASP A 89 44.25 37.99 20.65
CA ASP A 89 45.71 38.21 20.75
C ASP A 89 46.43 37.98 19.42
N ILE A 90 46.01 36.97 18.64
CA ILE A 90 46.57 36.71 17.30
C ILE A 90 46.18 37.84 16.34
N SER A 91 44.97 38.39 16.49
CA SER A 91 44.47 39.49 15.69
C SER A 91 45.16 40.83 16.02
N ASP A 92 45.72 40.99 17.24
CA ASP A 92 46.43 42.19 17.69
C ASP A 92 47.87 42.29 17.15
N LYS A 93 47.98 42.37 15.82
CA LYS A 93 49.24 42.57 15.10
C LYS A 93 49.14 43.78 14.21
N ARG A 94 50.27 44.41 13.89
CA ARG A 94 50.30 45.56 12.95
C ARG A 94 49.83 45.22 11.53
N ARG A 95 49.86 43.94 11.14
CA ARG A 95 49.38 43.39 9.86
C ARG A 95 48.99 41.94 10.07
N LEU A 96 47.95 41.48 9.39
CA LEU A 96 47.50 40.09 9.37
C LEU A 96 47.80 39.46 8.01
N SER A 97 48.20 38.19 8.02
CA SER A 97 48.24 37.33 6.83
C SER A 97 47.01 36.41 6.78
N GLU A 98 46.79 35.75 5.66
CA GLU A 98 45.79 34.66 5.57
C GLU A 98 46.11 33.54 6.57
N ASP A 99 47.39 33.20 6.75
CA ASP A 99 47.83 32.26 7.79
C ASP A 99 47.41 32.69 9.20
N ASP A 100 47.33 34.00 9.49
CA ASP A 100 46.84 34.47 10.79
C ASP A 100 45.34 34.21 10.96
N PHE A 101 44.53 34.36 9.90
CA PHE A 101 43.12 33.99 9.92
C PHE A 101 42.94 32.48 10.16
N ASP A 102 43.75 31.64 9.51
CA ASP A 102 43.73 30.19 9.74
C ASP A 102 44.15 29.81 11.17
N ARG A 103 45.13 30.52 11.73
CA ARG A 103 45.52 30.35 13.14
C ARG A 103 44.41 30.78 14.09
N ILE A 104 43.68 31.85 13.78
CA ILE A 104 42.52 32.26 14.58
C ILE A 104 41.44 31.17 14.53
N ARG A 105 41.11 30.63 13.35
CA ARG A 105 40.14 29.51 13.23
C ARG A 105 40.55 28.30 14.06
N THR A 106 41.82 27.88 13.94
CA THR A 106 42.37 26.75 14.70
C THR A 106 42.28 27.00 16.22
N THR A 107 42.48 28.25 16.66
CA THR A 107 42.41 28.63 18.07
C THR A 107 40.98 28.57 18.62
N LEU A 108 39.98 28.78 17.75
CA LEU A 108 38.55 28.69 18.07
C LEU A 108 38.00 27.26 18.08
N GLU A 109 38.76 26.24 17.65
CA GLU A 109 38.30 24.83 17.65
C GLU A 109 37.73 24.33 19.00
N PRO A 110 38.26 24.69 20.18
CA PRO A 110 37.62 24.31 21.45
C PRO A 110 36.23 24.90 21.64
N ALA A 111 35.99 26.13 21.17
CA ALA A 111 34.68 26.75 21.18
C ALA A 111 33.74 26.10 20.16
N ASP A 112 34.23 25.75 18.97
CA ASP A 112 33.48 25.01 17.95
C ASP A 112 32.99 23.63 18.45
N LYS A 113 33.86 22.89 19.15
CA LYS A 113 33.51 21.61 19.77
C LYS A 113 32.38 21.73 20.81
N ILE A 114 32.36 22.82 21.57
CA ILE A 114 31.29 23.08 22.55
C ILE A 114 30.02 23.54 21.82
N ALA A 115 30.14 24.45 20.87
CA ALA A 115 29.02 24.96 20.07
C ALA A 115 28.27 23.82 19.35
N SER A 116 29.00 22.84 18.82
CA SER A 116 28.45 21.71 18.05
C SER A 116 27.66 20.71 18.90
N ARG A 117 27.77 20.72 20.24
CA ARG A 117 27.11 19.72 21.12
C ARG A 117 25.59 19.67 20.95
N LEU A 118 24.94 20.80 20.69
CA LEU A 118 23.49 20.83 20.49
C LEU A 118 23.08 20.20 19.16
N ASP A 119 23.90 20.36 18.11
CA ASP A 119 23.68 19.73 16.81
C ASP A 119 23.99 18.24 16.86
N GLU A 120 25.10 17.84 17.50
CA GLU A 120 25.43 16.44 17.79
C GLU A 120 24.27 15.73 18.50
N ARG A 121 23.66 16.38 19.50
CA ARG A 121 22.50 15.84 20.20
C ARG A 121 21.25 15.74 19.31
N ARG A 122 20.99 16.75 18.48
CA ARG A 122 19.86 16.69 17.52
C ARG A 122 20.03 15.53 16.55
N GLU A 123 21.22 15.37 15.98
CA GLU A 123 21.54 14.30 15.05
C GLU A 123 21.53 12.92 15.72
N ALA A 124 22.02 12.80 16.95
CA ALA A 124 21.91 11.56 17.73
C ALA A 124 20.42 11.19 17.93
N ASN A 125 19.59 12.12 18.41
CA ASN A 125 18.17 11.87 18.63
C ASN A 125 17.43 11.53 17.33
N LYS A 126 17.79 12.18 16.22
CA LYS A 126 17.23 11.86 14.90
C LYS A 126 17.59 10.43 14.49
N ARG A 127 18.88 10.06 14.57
CA ARG A 127 19.35 8.70 14.28
C ARG A 127 18.64 7.66 15.12
N TYR A 128 18.49 7.90 16.43
CA TYR A 128 17.74 7.01 17.32
C TYR A 128 16.30 6.82 16.87
N ARG A 129 15.59 7.91 16.53
CA ARG A 129 14.21 7.82 16.01
C ARG A 129 14.15 7.05 14.69
N ASP A 130 15.08 7.28 13.78
CA ASP A 130 15.13 6.60 12.48
C ASP A 130 15.39 5.09 12.63
N VAL A 131 16.32 4.70 13.51
CA VAL A 131 16.62 3.29 13.80
C VAL A 131 15.45 2.62 14.52
N ARG A 132 14.88 3.28 15.53
CA ARG A 132 13.71 2.76 16.26
C ARG A 132 12.51 2.56 15.32
N ARG A 133 12.30 3.49 14.38
CA ARG A 133 11.30 3.35 13.32
C ARG A 133 11.60 2.14 12.44
N SER A 134 12.86 1.95 12.02
CA SER A 134 13.25 0.79 11.21
C SER A 134 12.97 -0.54 11.91
N VAL A 135 13.13 -0.60 13.24
CA VAL A 135 12.75 -1.78 14.05
C VAL A 135 11.23 -2.00 14.04
N ALA A 136 10.44 -0.93 14.23
CA ALA A 136 8.98 -1.01 14.20
C ALA A 136 8.44 -1.43 12.82
N ASP A 137 9.02 -0.88 11.75
CA ASP A 137 8.70 -1.25 10.37
C ASP A 137 9.02 -2.73 10.13
N LYS A 138 10.17 -3.22 10.65
CA LYS A 138 10.52 -4.64 10.55
C LYS A 138 9.54 -5.55 11.30
N ILE A 139 9.05 -5.15 12.48
CA ILE A 139 8.02 -5.91 13.21
C ILE A 139 6.76 -6.03 12.36
N THR A 140 6.34 -4.95 11.70
CA THR A 140 5.16 -4.95 10.82
C THR A 140 5.35 -5.90 9.64
N GLU A 141 6.54 -5.89 9.00
CA GLU A 141 6.87 -6.84 7.93
C GLU A 141 6.84 -8.30 8.41
N LEU A 142 7.31 -8.57 9.64
CA LEU A 142 7.24 -9.90 10.23
C LEU A 142 5.79 -10.32 10.53
N ASP A 143 4.90 -9.38 10.88
CA ASP A 143 3.48 -9.66 11.12
C ASP A 143 2.76 -10.06 9.84
N GLU A 144 2.93 -9.31 8.77
CA GLU A 144 2.40 -9.67 7.45
C GLU A 144 2.90 -11.06 7.02
N ARG A 145 4.18 -11.34 7.27
CA ARG A 145 4.76 -12.65 6.95
C ARG A 145 4.22 -13.79 7.82
N LEU A 146 3.93 -13.52 9.10
CA LEU A 146 3.30 -14.51 9.98
C LEU A 146 1.90 -14.85 9.49
N ASP A 147 1.10 -13.85 9.14
CA ASP A 147 -0.26 -14.05 8.63
C ASP A 147 -0.25 -14.92 7.36
N ASP A 148 0.66 -14.65 6.42
CA ASP A 148 0.85 -15.45 5.21
C ASP A 148 1.20 -16.91 5.51
N LEU A 149 2.15 -17.15 6.42
CA LEU A 149 2.60 -18.50 6.79
C LEU A 149 1.55 -19.25 7.60
N GLU A 150 0.79 -18.57 8.46
CA GLU A 150 -0.32 -19.16 9.21
C GLU A 150 -1.44 -19.57 8.26
N ARG A 151 -1.77 -18.73 7.27
CA ARG A 151 -2.69 -19.08 6.18
C ARG A 151 -2.20 -20.31 5.40
N LEU A 152 -0.91 -20.35 5.07
CA LEU A 152 -0.32 -21.49 4.37
C LEU A 152 -0.44 -22.79 5.20
N ARG A 153 -0.20 -22.71 6.51
CA ARG A 153 -0.37 -23.84 7.44
C ARG A 153 -1.82 -24.31 7.47
N GLU A 154 -2.79 -23.41 7.58
CA GLU A 154 -4.22 -23.75 7.57
C GLU A 154 -4.62 -24.48 6.28
N LEU A 155 -4.11 -24.02 5.13
CA LEU A 155 -4.34 -24.71 3.85
C LEU A 155 -3.67 -26.10 3.83
N GLY A 156 -2.50 -26.24 4.45
CA GLY A 156 -1.78 -27.51 4.59
C GLY A 156 -2.46 -28.54 5.49
N GLU A 157 -3.26 -28.11 6.47
CA GLU A 157 -4.08 -29.01 7.31
C GLU A 157 -5.24 -29.65 6.53
N ALA A 158 -5.59 -29.10 5.37
CA ALA A 158 -6.59 -29.68 4.50
C ALA A 158 -6.14 -31.07 3.99
N ASN A 159 -7.08 -32.01 3.90
CA ASN A 159 -6.81 -33.28 3.22
C ASN A 159 -6.66 -33.05 1.72
N LEU A 160 -5.43 -32.75 1.28
CA LEU A 160 -5.12 -32.49 -0.11
C LEU A 160 -5.42 -33.70 -1.00
N ASP A 161 -5.51 -34.92 -0.49
CA ASP A 161 -5.86 -36.12 -1.28
C ASP A 161 -7.36 -36.36 -1.38
N ALA A 162 -8.19 -35.49 -0.80
CA ALA A 162 -9.63 -35.61 -0.89
C ALA A 162 -10.10 -35.60 -2.36
N PRO A 163 -11.14 -36.39 -2.72
CA PRO A 163 -11.62 -36.53 -4.09
C PRO A 163 -12.43 -35.30 -4.51
N THR A 164 -11.78 -34.15 -4.68
CA THR A 164 -12.42 -32.86 -4.99
C THR A 164 -13.23 -32.88 -6.30
N GLN A 165 -12.97 -33.85 -7.18
CA GLN A 165 -13.76 -34.06 -8.39
C GLN A 165 -15.23 -34.40 -8.09
N GLU A 166 -15.52 -35.06 -6.97
CA GLU A 166 -16.91 -35.32 -6.55
C GLU A 166 -17.71 -34.03 -6.29
N LEU A 167 -17.02 -32.93 -5.98
CA LEU A 167 -17.61 -31.59 -5.85
C LEU A 167 -17.49 -30.78 -7.14
N ARG A 168 -16.37 -30.92 -7.85
CA ARG A 168 -16.06 -30.14 -9.06
C ARG A 168 -16.95 -30.51 -10.23
N GLU A 169 -17.12 -31.80 -10.51
CA GLU A 169 -17.86 -32.26 -11.69
C GLU A 169 -19.34 -31.79 -11.67
N PRO A 170 -20.09 -31.89 -10.56
CA PRO A 170 -21.46 -31.35 -10.50
C PRO A 170 -21.52 -29.83 -10.72
N ILE A 171 -20.56 -29.07 -10.19
CA ILE A 171 -20.49 -27.61 -10.33
C ILE A 171 -20.20 -27.22 -11.77
N GLU A 172 -19.15 -27.78 -12.38
CA GLU A 172 -18.79 -27.48 -13.77
C GLU A 172 -19.92 -27.89 -14.74
N THR A 173 -20.60 -29.01 -14.45
CA THR A 173 -21.77 -29.45 -15.23
C THR A 173 -22.94 -28.48 -15.11
N ALA A 174 -23.22 -27.96 -13.92
CA ALA A 174 -24.27 -26.96 -13.70
C ALA A 174 -23.94 -25.64 -14.41
N ASP A 175 -22.72 -25.13 -14.24
CA ASP A 175 -22.23 -23.90 -14.86
C ASP A 175 -22.26 -23.98 -16.39
N GLN A 176 -21.85 -25.12 -16.97
CA GLN A 176 -21.90 -25.34 -18.41
C GLN A 176 -23.34 -25.41 -18.93
N ALA A 177 -24.23 -26.10 -18.19
CA ALA A 177 -25.63 -26.23 -18.58
C ALA A 177 -26.35 -24.88 -18.56
N ILE A 178 -26.16 -24.08 -17.51
CA ILE A 178 -26.80 -22.76 -17.39
C ILE A 178 -26.23 -21.75 -18.40
N SER A 179 -24.91 -21.78 -18.63
CA SER A 179 -24.28 -20.94 -19.65
C SER A 179 -24.80 -21.26 -21.05
N SER A 180 -24.91 -22.54 -21.39
CA SER A 180 -25.45 -22.99 -22.67
C SER A 180 -26.93 -22.60 -22.84
N ALA A 181 -27.72 -22.75 -21.77
CA ALA A 181 -29.12 -22.35 -21.77
C ALA A 181 -29.28 -20.83 -21.97
N PHE A 182 -28.44 -20.02 -21.34
CA PHE A 182 -28.51 -18.56 -21.45
C PHE A 182 -28.09 -18.09 -22.84
N VAL A 183 -27.03 -18.67 -23.42
CA VAL A 183 -26.63 -18.39 -24.81
C VAL A 183 -27.78 -18.72 -25.77
N ALA A 184 -28.47 -19.85 -25.58
CA ALA A 184 -29.63 -20.21 -26.38
C ALA A 184 -30.81 -19.24 -26.17
N PHE A 185 -31.08 -18.83 -24.93
CA PHE A 185 -32.10 -17.83 -24.60
C PHE A 185 -31.81 -16.48 -25.27
N LYS A 186 -30.63 -15.91 -25.04
CA LYS A 186 -30.19 -14.65 -25.66
C LYS A 186 -30.26 -14.67 -27.19
N ARG A 187 -29.95 -15.81 -27.81
CA ARG A 187 -29.90 -15.96 -29.27
C ARG A 187 -31.27 -16.14 -29.91
N ASN A 188 -32.19 -16.83 -29.25
CA ASN A 188 -33.44 -17.28 -29.88
C ASN A 188 -34.68 -16.57 -29.35
N SER A 189 -34.66 -16.07 -28.11
CA SER A 189 -35.76 -15.29 -27.53
C SER A 189 -35.73 -13.86 -28.01
N SER A 190 -36.89 -13.20 -27.93
CA SER A 190 -37.00 -11.80 -28.26
C SER A 190 -36.19 -10.95 -27.27
N ALA A 191 -35.60 -9.84 -27.73
CA ALA A 191 -34.91 -8.92 -26.85
C ALA A 191 -35.83 -8.38 -25.75
N ARG A 192 -37.12 -8.21 -26.05
CA ARG A 192 -38.16 -7.87 -25.08
C ARG A 192 -38.24 -8.87 -23.92
N GLU A 193 -38.27 -10.17 -24.22
CA GLU A 193 -38.27 -11.23 -23.19
C GLU A 193 -36.99 -11.21 -22.35
N VAL A 194 -35.81 -11.00 -22.97
CA VAL A 194 -34.54 -10.92 -22.24
C VAL A 194 -34.52 -9.71 -21.31
N ILE A 195 -34.99 -8.54 -21.75
CA ILE A 195 -35.08 -7.34 -20.90
C ILE A 195 -36.08 -7.53 -19.74
N GLN A 196 -37.22 -8.18 -20.00
CA GLN A 196 -38.19 -8.50 -18.95
C GLN A 196 -37.60 -9.48 -17.93
N PHE A 197 -36.83 -10.45 -18.39
CA PHE A 197 -36.06 -11.35 -17.52
C PHE A 197 -35.09 -10.56 -16.63
N LEU A 198 -34.25 -9.68 -17.20
CA LEU A 198 -33.27 -8.88 -16.45
C LEU A 198 -33.93 -7.91 -15.46
N THR A 199 -35.09 -7.36 -15.81
CA THR A 199 -35.85 -6.52 -14.86
C THR A 199 -36.37 -7.37 -13.70
N ALA A 200 -36.73 -8.63 -13.94
CA ALA A 200 -37.22 -9.50 -12.88
C ALA A 200 -36.09 -10.04 -11.99
N THR A 201 -34.84 -10.06 -12.45
CA THR A 201 -33.69 -10.46 -11.62
C THR A 201 -33.35 -9.42 -10.54
N GLU A 202 -33.84 -8.18 -10.63
CA GLU A 202 -33.69 -7.14 -9.59
C GLU A 202 -34.28 -7.56 -8.22
N GLN A 203 -35.15 -8.57 -8.19
CA GLN A 203 -35.72 -9.12 -6.96
C GLN A 203 -34.85 -10.20 -6.29
N TYR A 204 -33.71 -10.55 -6.89
CA TYR A 204 -32.83 -11.65 -6.49
C TYR A 204 -31.41 -11.10 -6.24
N PRO A 205 -31.15 -10.54 -5.06
CA PRO A 205 -29.90 -9.82 -4.77
C PRO A 205 -28.64 -10.69 -4.80
N LEU A 206 -28.76 -12.02 -4.74
CA LEU A 206 -27.61 -12.93 -4.84
C LEU A 206 -27.25 -13.26 -6.29
N VAL A 207 -28.11 -12.92 -7.26
CA VAL A 207 -27.88 -13.12 -8.70
C VAL A 207 -27.77 -11.74 -9.37
N GLU A 208 -26.55 -11.21 -9.36
CA GLU A 208 -26.24 -9.81 -9.70
C GLU A 208 -26.14 -9.58 -11.23
N PHE A 209 -27.28 -9.56 -11.92
CA PHE A 209 -27.32 -9.06 -13.30
C PHE A 209 -27.30 -7.53 -13.35
N ASP A 210 -26.58 -6.97 -14.33
CA ASP A 210 -26.62 -5.54 -14.62
C ASP A 210 -28.01 -5.13 -15.13
N SER A 211 -28.66 -4.19 -14.41
CA SER A 211 -29.96 -3.64 -14.82
C SER A 211 -29.89 -3.00 -16.21
N PRO A 212 -30.90 -3.22 -17.06
CA PRO A 212 -30.93 -2.64 -18.39
C PRO A 212 -31.11 -1.12 -18.33
N PRO A 213 -30.37 -0.34 -19.14
CA PRO A 213 -30.56 1.10 -19.23
C PRO A 213 -32.02 1.46 -19.53
N ASP A 214 -32.57 2.43 -18.80
CA ASP A 214 -34.01 2.75 -18.83
C ASP A 214 -34.56 3.06 -20.22
N GLU A 215 -33.80 3.80 -21.03
CA GLU A 215 -34.18 4.14 -22.40
C GLU A 215 -34.20 2.92 -23.32
N LEU A 216 -33.24 2.01 -23.15
CA LEU A 216 -33.19 0.75 -23.91
C LEU A 216 -34.36 -0.16 -23.50
N ARG A 217 -34.61 -0.28 -22.19
CA ARG A 217 -35.72 -1.06 -21.64
C ARG A 217 -37.05 -0.58 -22.19
N THR A 218 -37.34 0.71 -22.07
CA THR A 218 -38.60 1.30 -22.54
C THR A 218 -38.77 1.08 -24.04
N TYR A 219 -37.72 1.35 -24.82
CA TYR A 219 -37.76 1.19 -26.27
C TYR A 219 -38.08 -0.24 -26.72
N LEU A 220 -37.42 -1.25 -26.14
CA LEU A 220 -37.64 -2.66 -26.52
C LEU A 220 -38.99 -3.21 -26.03
N LEU A 221 -39.53 -2.67 -24.94
CA LEU A 221 -40.86 -3.06 -24.44
C LEU A 221 -41.98 -2.52 -25.32
N GLU A 222 -41.85 -1.29 -25.83
CA GLU A 222 -42.93 -0.60 -26.54
C GLU A 222 -42.91 -0.80 -28.06
N ASN A 223 -41.74 -1.13 -28.65
CA ASN A 223 -41.59 -1.21 -30.10
C ASN A 223 -41.54 -2.65 -30.63
N GLU A 224 -42.06 -2.88 -31.84
CA GLU A 224 -42.02 -4.19 -32.54
C GLU A 224 -40.60 -4.71 -32.73
N VAL A 225 -39.61 -3.82 -32.82
CA VAL A 225 -38.21 -4.23 -32.95
C VAL A 225 -37.74 -5.07 -31.76
N GLY A 226 -38.34 -4.89 -30.57
CA GLY A 226 -38.08 -5.71 -29.40
C GLY A 226 -38.48 -7.18 -29.55
N GLU A 227 -39.29 -7.53 -30.55
CA GLU A 227 -39.63 -8.93 -30.86
C GLU A 227 -38.49 -9.67 -31.57
N LYS A 228 -37.50 -8.93 -32.08
CA LYS A 228 -36.29 -9.53 -32.68
C LYS A 228 -35.33 -10.00 -31.59
N PRO A 229 -34.59 -11.09 -31.82
CA PRO A 229 -33.53 -11.52 -30.92
C PRO A 229 -32.38 -10.50 -30.81
N ILE A 230 -31.63 -10.55 -29.71
CA ILE A 230 -30.51 -9.64 -29.46
C ILE A 230 -29.46 -9.67 -30.59
N PRO A 231 -29.04 -10.84 -31.14
CA PRO A 231 -28.10 -10.86 -32.26
C PRO A 231 -28.58 -10.08 -33.49
N ASP A 232 -29.88 -10.17 -33.81
CA ASP A 232 -30.48 -9.44 -34.93
C ASP A 232 -30.46 -7.93 -34.66
N LEU A 233 -30.73 -7.51 -33.42
CA LEU A 233 -30.63 -6.11 -33.01
C LEU A 233 -29.22 -5.56 -33.15
N LEU A 234 -28.22 -6.34 -32.74
CA LEU A 234 -26.80 -5.98 -32.89
C LEU A 234 -26.40 -5.90 -34.36
N GLU A 235 -26.94 -6.77 -35.22
CA GLU A 235 -26.73 -6.66 -36.67
C GLU A 235 -27.36 -5.38 -37.24
N LEU A 236 -28.62 -5.10 -36.89
CA LEU A 236 -29.33 -3.88 -37.30
C LEU A 236 -28.61 -2.62 -36.79
N ALA A 237 -28.08 -2.64 -35.57
CA ALA A 237 -27.32 -1.53 -35.00
C ALA A 237 -26.09 -1.16 -35.83
N ARG A 238 -25.54 -2.09 -36.62
CA ARG A 238 -24.38 -1.84 -37.50
C ARG A 238 -24.78 -1.30 -38.88
N TYR A 239 -26.05 -1.35 -39.26
CA TYR A 239 -26.51 -0.84 -40.54
C TYR A 239 -26.49 0.69 -40.60
N SER A 240 -26.37 1.27 -41.80
CA SER A 240 -26.54 2.72 -41.99
C SER A 240 -28.01 3.11 -41.81
N ARG A 241 -28.28 4.39 -41.48
CA ARG A 241 -29.65 4.90 -41.33
C ARG A 241 -30.51 4.65 -42.58
N SER A 242 -29.96 4.92 -43.76
CA SER A 242 -30.62 4.67 -45.05
C SER A 242 -30.95 3.20 -45.31
N LYS A 243 -30.13 2.28 -44.78
CA LYS A 243 -30.39 0.84 -44.89
C LYS A 243 -31.49 0.43 -43.90
N LEU A 244 -31.52 1.04 -42.71
CA LEU A 244 -32.50 0.76 -41.65
C LEU A 244 -33.92 1.24 -41.98
N ASP A 245 -34.10 2.27 -42.82
CA ASP A 245 -35.42 2.73 -43.29
C ASP A 245 -36.25 1.60 -43.93
N HIS A 246 -35.60 0.51 -44.37
CA HIS A 246 -36.25 -0.67 -44.95
C HIS A 246 -36.57 -1.79 -43.94
N TYR A 247 -36.05 -1.72 -42.71
CA TYR A 247 -36.15 -2.81 -41.71
C TYR A 247 -36.88 -2.40 -40.44
N VAL A 248 -36.91 -1.10 -40.10
CA VAL A 248 -37.53 -0.59 -38.87
C VAL A 248 -38.30 0.70 -39.13
N ALA A 249 -39.34 0.94 -38.33
CA ALA A 249 -40.21 2.12 -38.48
C ALA A 249 -39.52 3.45 -38.15
N ASP A 250 -38.60 3.46 -37.18
CA ASP A 250 -37.78 4.62 -36.83
C ASP A 250 -36.29 4.25 -36.70
N PRO A 251 -35.51 4.41 -37.77
CA PRO A 251 -34.06 4.19 -37.74
C PRO A 251 -33.28 5.14 -36.83
N GLY A 252 -33.80 6.34 -36.59
CA GLY A 252 -33.17 7.33 -35.73
C GLY A 252 -33.23 6.90 -34.27
N GLU A 253 -34.41 6.42 -33.86
CA GLU A 253 -34.63 5.92 -32.51
C GLU A 253 -33.82 4.64 -32.23
N LEU A 254 -33.80 3.67 -33.16
CA LEU A 254 -32.99 2.45 -33.02
C LEU A 254 -31.50 2.78 -32.83
N LYS A 255 -30.97 3.73 -33.62
CA LYS A 255 -29.57 4.16 -33.47
C LYS A 255 -29.32 4.81 -32.11
N ARG A 256 -30.25 5.62 -31.62
CA ARG A 256 -30.11 6.32 -30.35
C ARG A 256 -30.14 5.35 -29.17
N THR A 257 -30.99 4.32 -29.22
CA THR A 257 -31.21 3.39 -28.11
C THR A 257 -30.35 2.14 -28.22
N VAL A 258 -30.44 1.39 -29.32
CA VAL A 258 -29.76 0.10 -29.49
C VAL A 258 -28.28 0.27 -29.79
N SER A 259 -27.89 1.16 -30.72
CA SER A 259 -26.45 1.31 -31.04
C SER A 259 -25.66 1.95 -29.91
N THR A 260 -26.25 2.86 -29.14
CA THR A 260 -25.61 3.44 -27.94
C THR A 260 -25.35 2.38 -26.86
N ASN A 261 -26.19 1.35 -26.80
CA ASN A 261 -26.13 0.28 -25.80
C ASN A 261 -25.66 -1.07 -26.39
N GLU A 262 -24.97 -1.07 -27.53
CA GLU A 262 -24.47 -2.30 -28.19
C GLU A 262 -23.57 -3.09 -27.23
N THR A 263 -22.64 -2.43 -26.54
CA THR A 263 -21.74 -3.07 -25.57
C THR A 263 -22.48 -3.75 -24.42
N TYR A 264 -23.56 -3.15 -23.93
CA TYR A 264 -24.38 -3.75 -22.86
C TYR A 264 -25.01 -5.06 -23.36
N LEU A 265 -25.73 -5.00 -24.49
CA LEU A 265 -26.39 -6.16 -25.07
C LEU A 265 -25.41 -7.28 -25.48
N ASP A 266 -24.23 -6.91 -25.98
CA ASP A 266 -23.19 -7.85 -26.38
C ASP A 266 -22.59 -8.59 -25.18
N ARG A 267 -22.34 -7.88 -24.06
CA ARG A 267 -21.75 -8.43 -22.84
C ARG A 267 -22.68 -9.24 -21.95
N LEU A 268 -23.99 -9.22 -22.19
CA LEU A 268 -24.92 -10.06 -21.43
C LEU A 268 -24.54 -11.55 -21.57
N ASP A 269 -24.21 -12.17 -20.45
CA ASP A 269 -23.87 -13.59 -20.35
C ASP A 269 -24.47 -14.21 -19.07
N ALA A 270 -24.10 -15.46 -18.80
CA ALA A 270 -24.62 -16.21 -17.66
C ALA A 270 -23.75 -16.10 -16.41
N ASP A 271 -22.73 -15.22 -16.38
CA ASP A 271 -21.76 -15.21 -15.28
C ASP A 271 -22.40 -15.04 -13.89
N PRO A 272 -23.44 -14.19 -13.69
CA PRO A 272 -24.14 -14.10 -12.40
C PRO A 272 -24.85 -15.40 -11.96
N LEU A 273 -25.08 -16.34 -12.88
CA LEU A 273 -25.70 -17.65 -12.64
C LEU A 273 -24.69 -18.79 -12.56
N ARG A 274 -23.38 -18.50 -12.54
CA ARG A 274 -22.33 -19.49 -12.38
C ARG A 274 -21.88 -19.57 -10.93
N ILE A 275 -21.69 -20.79 -10.45
CA ILE A 275 -21.24 -21.09 -9.10
C ILE A 275 -19.76 -20.74 -8.93
N GLY A 276 -18.94 -21.00 -9.95
CA GLY A 276 -17.50 -20.79 -9.90
C GLY A 276 -16.75 -21.85 -9.07
N TRP A 277 -15.42 -21.76 -9.10
CA TRP A 277 -14.53 -22.71 -8.42
C TRP A 277 -13.32 -22.03 -7.80
N PRO A 278 -12.94 -22.37 -6.55
CA PRO A 278 -13.67 -23.19 -5.58
C PRO A 278 -14.99 -22.54 -5.13
N PRO A 279 -16.01 -23.32 -4.73
CA PRO A 279 -17.31 -22.77 -4.38
C PRO A 279 -17.32 -22.02 -3.03
N ALA A 280 -18.32 -21.14 -2.86
CA ALA A 280 -18.64 -20.49 -1.59
C ALA A 280 -19.00 -21.51 -0.48
N PRO A 281 -18.98 -21.12 0.81
CA PRO A 281 -19.42 -21.96 1.91
C PRO A 281 -20.82 -22.53 1.70
N ALA A 282 -21.11 -23.71 2.26
CA ALA A 282 -22.35 -24.44 2.02
C ALA A 282 -23.62 -23.60 2.25
N ASN A 283 -23.63 -22.77 3.30
CA ASN A 283 -24.76 -21.91 3.62
C ASN A 283 -24.98 -20.82 2.57
N GLU A 284 -23.93 -20.08 2.20
CA GLU A 284 -23.98 -19.04 1.18
C GLU A 284 -24.39 -19.61 -0.19
N LEU A 285 -23.74 -20.70 -0.60
CA LEU A 285 -24.05 -21.36 -1.87
C LEU A 285 -25.50 -21.85 -1.91
N ARG A 286 -26.05 -22.31 -0.79
CA ARG A 286 -27.44 -22.77 -0.71
C ARG A 286 -28.43 -21.65 -0.98
N TRP A 287 -28.25 -20.49 -0.33
CA TRP A 287 -29.10 -19.32 -0.55
C TRP A 287 -28.98 -18.80 -1.97
N TRP A 288 -27.74 -18.73 -2.48
CA TRP A 288 -27.49 -18.36 -3.86
C TRP A 288 -28.19 -19.32 -4.83
N CYS A 289 -28.09 -20.64 -4.62
CA CYS A 289 -28.77 -21.62 -5.46
C CYS A 289 -30.29 -21.47 -5.45
N GLU A 290 -30.92 -21.10 -4.32
CA GLU A 290 -32.37 -20.85 -4.28
C GLU A 290 -32.78 -19.74 -5.24
N GLU A 291 -32.03 -18.64 -5.26
CA GLU A 291 -32.28 -17.53 -6.16
C GLU A 291 -31.94 -17.89 -7.60
N ALA A 292 -30.77 -18.48 -7.84
CA ALA A 292 -30.35 -18.92 -9.16
C ALA A 292 -31.34 -19.91 -9.79
N ILE A 293 -31.93 -20.83 -9.03
CA ILE A 293 -32.98 -21.73 -9.50
C ILE A 293 -34.24 -20.96 -9.91
N ARG A 294 -34.72 -20.02 -9.08
CA ARG A 294 -35.92 -19.21 -9.38
C ARG A 294 -35.71 -18.31 -10.61
N VAL A 295 -34.49 -17.83 -10.81
CA VAL A 295 -34.11 -17.04 -11.99
C VAL A 295 -34.00 -17.94 -13.23
N ALA A 296 -33.30 -19.07 -13.12
CA ALA A 296 -33.11 -20.03 -14.20
C ALA A 296 -34.42 -20.65 -14.70
N ASP A 297 -35.39 -20.93 -13.82
CA ASP A 297 -36.72 -21.47 -14.17
C ASP A 297 -37.48 -20.60 -15.21
N ARG A 298 -37.07 -19.34 -15.41
CA ARG A 298 -37.69 -18.41 -16.37
C ARG A 298 -37.26 -18.63 -17.82
N PHE A 299 -36.09 -19.24 -18.06
CA PHE A 299 -35.54 -19.38 -19.42
C PHE A 299 -34.86 -20.73 -19.68
N ALA A 300 -34.32 -21.36 -18.64
CA ALA A 300 -33.49 -22.55 -18.78
C ALA A 300 -34.35 -23.82 -18.91
N PRO A 301 -33.88 -24.84 -19.66
CA PRO A 301 -34.55 -26.12 -19.70
C PRO A 301 -34.49 -26.83 -18.33
N ALA A 302 -35.46 -27.72 -18.09
CA ALA A 302 -35.61 -28.40 -16.80
C ALA A 302 -34.35 -29.17 -16.38
N GLU A 303 -33.59 -29.69 -17.35
CA GLU A 303 -32.32 -30.39 -17.12
C GLU A 303 -31.25 -29.46 -16.53
N ALA A 304 -31.14 -28.22 -17.01
CA ALA A 304 -30.17 -27.25 -16.47
C ALA A 304 -30.53 -26.85 -15.03
N VAL A 305 -31.81 -26.61 -14.77
CA VAL A 305 -32.30 -26.32 -13.41
C VAL A 305 -32.09 -27.51 -12.47
N ALA A 306 -32.27 -28.73 -12.96
CA ALA A 306 -32.03 -29.95 -12.18
C ALA A 306 -30.57 -30.07 -11.73
N ARG A 307 -29.59 -29.59 -12.52
CA ARG A 307 -28.18 -29.54 -12.14
C ARG A 307 -27.90 -28.52 -11.02
N LEU A 308 -28.51 -27.33 -11.07
CA LEU A 308 -28.44 -26.38 -9.95
C LEU A 308 -29.03 -26.98 -8.66
N ARG A 309 -30.15 -27.70 -8.76
CA ARG A 309 -30.74 -28.44 -7.62
C ARG A 309 -29.87 -29.59 -7.12
N GLU A 310 -29.07 -30.21 -7.98
CA GLU A 310 -28.08 -31.22 -7.59
C GLU A 310 -26.98 -30.61 -6.73
N VAL A 311 -26.38 -29.50 -7.16
CA VAL A 311 -25.38 -28.76 -6.37
C VAL A 311 -25.98 -28.26 -5.07
N GLN A 312 -27.18 -27.66 -5.10
CA GLN A 312 -27.87 -27.21 -3.89
C GLN A 312 -28.07 -28.34 -2.87
N ARG A 313 -28.47 -29.53 -3.31
CA ARG A 313 -28.59 -30.70 -2.44
C ARG A 313 -27.23 -31.14 -1.89
N PHE A 314 -26.18 -31.05 -2.70
CA PHE A 314 -24.83 -31.39 -2.27
C PHE A 314 -24.31 -30.49 -1.14
N THR A 315 -24.77 -29.24 -1.02
CA THR A 315 -24.50 -28.37 0.14
C THR A 315 -25.04 -28.90 1.49
N HIS A 316 -25.86 -29.96 1.47
CA HIS A 316 -26.34 -30.63 2.68
C HIS A 316 -25.52 -31.89 3.02
N ASP A 317 -24.63 -32.33 2.12
CA ASP A 317 -23.73 -33.44 2.39
C ASP A 317 -22.66 -32.98 3.40
N SER A 318 -22.50 -33.75 4.47
CA SER A 318 -21.46 -33.52 5.50
C SER A 318 -20.04 -33.42 4.93
N ARG A 319 -19.79 -33.99 3.74
CA ARG A 319 -18.50 -33.97 3.07
C ARG A 319 -18.25 -32.70 2.29
N PHE A 320 -19.26 -31.87 2.04
CA PHE A 320 -19.14 -30.65 1.24
C PHE A 320 -18.03 -29.74 1.75
N ASP A 321 -18.05 -29.41 3.04
CA ASP A 321 -17.05 -28.50 3.63
C ASP A 321 -15.64 -29.09 3.58
N THR A 322 -15.49 -30.40 3.80
CA THR A 322 -14.19 -31.08 3.68
C THR A 322 -13.66 -31.04 2.24
N LEU A 323 -14.50 -31.33 1.25
CA LEU A 323 -14.12 -31.29 -0.16
C LEU A 323 -13.82 -29.85 -0.62
N ARG A 324 -14.59 -28.88 -0.13
CA ARG A 324 -14.37 -27.45 -0.40
C ARG A 324 -13.03 -26.99 0.19
N THR A 325 -12.73 -27.31 1.45
CA THR A 325 -11.45 -26.95 2.08
C THR A 325 -10.27 -27.55 1.31
N ALA A 326 -10.37 -28.82 0.89
CA ALA A 326 -9.35 -29.45 0.04
C ALA A 326 -9.24 -28.78 -1.35
N ALA A 327 -10.37 -28.37 -1.94
CA ALA A 327 -10.39 -27.65 -3.21
C ALA A 327 -9.74 -26.27 -3.12
N GLN A 328 -10.00 -25.53 -2.03
CA GLN A 328 -9.37 -24.24 -1.75
C GLN A 328 -7.87 -24.39 -1.57
N ALA A 329 -7.46 -25.34 -0.72
CA ALA A 329 -6.04 -25.63 -0.51
C ALA A 329 -5.33 -26.02 -1.81
N ARG A 330 -5.94 -26.83 -2.68
CA ARG A 330 -5.36 -27.17 -4.00
C ARG A 330 -5.31 -26.01 -4.99
N ALA A 331 -6.24 -25.06 -4.90
CA ALA A 331 -6.29 -23.92 -5.80
C ALA A 331 -5.32 -22.80 -5.38
N GLU A 332 -5.10 -22.65 -4.07
CA GLU A 332 -4.24 -21.62 -3.50
C GLU A 332 -2.79 -22.08 -3.33
N LEU A 333 -2.54 -23.36 -2.99
CA LEU A 333 -1.18 -23.86 -2.77
C LEU A 333 -0.49 -24.28 -4.06
N THR A 334 0.71 -23.74 -4.28
CA THR A 334 1.65 -24.22 -5.30
C THR A 334 2.28 -25.56 -4.89
N ASP A 335 2.85 -26.27 -5.88
CA ASP A 335 3.58 -27.53 -5.65
C ASP A 335 4.74 -27.34 -4.65
N GLU A 336 5.46 -26.23 -4.75
CA GLU A 336 6.57 -25.90 -3.86
C GLU A 336 6.11 -25.66 -2.43
N GLU A 337 5.01 -24.93 -2.23
CA GLU A 337 4.43 -24.70 -0.90
C GLU A 337 3.94 -25.99 -0.25
N ARG A 338 3.35 -26.90 -1.03
CA ARG A 338 2.97 -28.24 -0.55
C ARG A 338 4.19 -29.04 -0.09
N ASP A 339 5.27 -29.02 -0.86
CA ASP A 339 6.53 -29.67 -0.49
C ASP A 339 7.18 -29.04 0.74
N ARG A 340 7.03 -27.72 0.93
CA ARG A 340 7.52 -27.02 2.13
C ARG A 340 6.72 -27.38 3.37
N LEU A 341 5.39 -27.41 3.27
CA LEU A 341 4.49 -27.88 4.33
C LEU A 341 4.80 -29.32 4.73
N ALA A 342 4.92 -30.22 3.74
CA ALA A 342 5.20 -31.64 3.98
C ALA A 342 6.55 -31.88 4.69
N ARG A 343 7.53 -30.99 4.50
CA ARG A 343 8.85 -31.05 5.14
C ARG A 343 8.94 -30.31 6.47
N GLY A 344 7.86 -29.68 6.95
CA GLY A 344 7.84 -28.90 8.19
C GLY A 344 8.54 -27.54 8.10
N ALA A 345 9.00 -27.12 6.91
CA ALA A 345 9.76 -25.89 6.74
C ALA A 345 8.97 -24.61 7.08
N VAL A 346 7.64 -24.69 6.98
CA VAL A 346 6.71 -23.58 7.29
C VAL A 346 6.61 -23.38 8.80
N GLU A 347 6.55 -24.47 9.57
CA GLU A 347 6.54 -24.42 11.04
C GLU A 347 7.88 -23.89 11.58
N ASP A 348 8.98 -24.34 10.98
CA ASP A 348 10.31 -23.86 11.34
C ASP A 348 10.45 -22.34 11.07
N GLU A 349 9.92 -21.85 9.94
CA GLU A 349 9.93 -20.42 9.61
C GLU A 349 9.00 -19.62 10.53
N LEU A 350 7.79 -20.13 10.83
CA LEU A 350 6.87 -19.53 11.80
C LEU A 350 7.53 -19.36 13.17
N GLN A 351 8.22 -20.39 13.66
CA GLN A 351 8.92 -20.31 14.93
C GLN A 351 10.02 -19.24 14.90
N GLN A 352 10.87 -19.24 13.87
CA GLN A 352 11.96 -18.26 13.73
C GLN A 352 11.45 -16.83 13.67
N ILE A 353 10.36 -16.59 12.95
CA ILE A 353 9.77 -15.25 12.83
C ILE A 353 9.16 -14.81 14.15
N ARG A 354 8.45 -15.69 14.87
CA ARG A 354 7.89 -15.37 16.21
C ARG A 354 8.98 -15.03 17.22
N GLU A 355 10.07 -15.80 17.23
CA GLU A 355 11.25 -15.53 18.07
C GLU A 355 11.86 -14.16 17.72
N ARG A 356 12.13 -13.90 16.44
CA ARG A 356 12.69 -12.62 16.00
C ARG A 356 11.76 -11.43 16.30
N LYS A 357 10.46 -11.58 16.09
CA LYS A 357 9.47 -10.55 16.44
C LYS A 357 9.50 -10.24 17.93
N THR A 358 9.61 -11.27 18.77
CA THR A 358 9.70 -11.10 20.23
C THR A 358 10.95 -10.30 20.58
N GLU A 359 12.12 -10.66 20.04
CA GLU A 359 13.37 -9.92 20.26
C GLU A 359 13.27 -8.43 19.88
N LEU A 360 12.65 -8.12 18.74
CA LEU A 360 12.49 -6.74 18.29
C LEU A 360 11.49 -5.95 19.16
N ASN A 361 10.41 -6.58 19.62
CA ASN A 361 9.44 -5.95 20.53
C ASN A 361 10.05 -5.69 21.92
N ASP A 362 10.82 -6.63 22.44
CA ASP A 362 11.57 -6.46 23.69
C ASP A 362 12.54 -5.28 23.55
N ALA A 363 13.24 -5.17 22.42
CA ALA A 363 14.11 -4.03 22.15
C ALA A 363 13.35 -2.69 22.10
N LEU A 364 12.18 -2.60 21.45
CA LEU A 364 11.39 -1.37 21.46
C LEU A 364 10.86 -1.00 22.85
N SER A 365 10.73 -1.98 23.75
CA SER A 365 10.34 -1.79 25.14
C SER A 365 11.51 -1.29 25.99
N ASP A 366 12.70 -1.87 25.81
CA ASP A 366 13.94 -1.46 26.45
C ASP A 366 14.42 -0.06 25.96
N PHE A 367 14.08 0.29 24.72
CA PHE A 367 14.41 1.56 24.06
C PHE A 367 13.14 2.36 23.71
N PRO A 368 12.51 3.03 24.70
CA PRO A 368 11.27 3.77 24.52
C PRO A 368 11.44 5.05 23.68
N GLU A 369 10.32 5.63 23.25
CA GLU A 369 10.31 6.88 22.50
C GLU A 369 10.88 8.06 23.32
N ARG A 370 11.61 8.97 22.65
CA ARG A 370 12.36 10.10 23.26
C ARG A 370 11.90 11.47 22.77
#